data_AF-A0A5Q7DRN9-F1
#
_entry.id   AF-A0A5Q7DRN9-F1
#
_cell.length_a   1.000
_cell.length_b   1.000
_cell.length_c   1.000
_cell.angle_alpha   90.00
_cell.angle_beta   90.00
_cell.angle_gamma   90.00
#
_symmetry.space_group_name_H-M   'P 1'
#
loop_
_entity.id
_entity.type
_entity.pdbx_description
1 polymer ?
#
loop_
_entity_poly.entity_id
_entity_poly.type
_entity_poly.pdbx_seq_one_letter_code
_entity_poly.pdbx_strand_id
1 'polypeptide(L)'
;VKATGTGGAYNLAPGYYRILPVAVDGISHVASEENWLTVPGADEESDDELRERCRNQFNLVGNYHTDAVYRSMIAGVAGLSIDRIFFEHEAPRGPGTANAYLLLDSGVASAPFVDAVNDYINTQGHHGHGDDMQCYAMPETLHDLA
;
A
#
# COMPACT_ATOMS: atom_id res chain seq x y z
N VAL A 1 -8.90 12.43 16.91
CA VAL A 1 -7.65 11.89 17.51
C VAL A 1 -6.49 12.35 16.64
N LYS A 2 -5.34 12.72 17.20
CA LYS A 2 -4.12 13.02 16.45
C LYS A 2 -3.06 12.00 16.84
N ALA A 3 -2.25 11.55 15.88
CA ALA A 3 -1.14 10.65 16.15
C ALA A 3 -0.20 11.27 17.19
N THR A 4 0.26 10.48 18.16
CA THR A 4 1.18 10.91 19.22
C THR A 4 2.64 10.93 18.76
N GLY A 5 2.92 10.39 17.58
CA GLY A 5 4.21 10.37 16.90
C GLY A 5 4.02 10.20 15.40
N THR A 6 5.10 10.39 14.64
CA THR A 6 5.18 10.14 13.20
C THR A 6 5.72 8.75 12.95
N GLY A 7 5.43 8.17 11.79
CA GLY A 7 5.93 6.83 11.44
C GLY A 7 4.84 5.76 11.36
N GLY A 8 5.18 4.65 10.74
CA GLY A 8 4.31 3.48 10.60
C GLY A 8 3.93 2.86 11.95
N ALA A 9 4.83 2.96 12.94
CA ALA A 9 4.63 2.44 14.30
C ALA A 9 3.47 3.11 15.06
N TYR A 10 2.98 4.27 14.61
CA TYR A 10 1.87 4.99 15.23
C TYR A 10 0.54 4.81 14.48
N ASN A 11 0.51 3.93 13.46
CA ASN A 11 -0.73 3.49 12.85
C ASN A 11 -1.47 2.57 13.81
N LEU A 12 -2.71 2.93 14.16
CA LEU A 12 -3.54 2.07 15.01
C LEU A 12 -4.48 1.26 14.11
N ALA A 13 -4.38 -0.05 14.21
CA ALA A 13 -5.30 -0.93 13.51
C ALA A 13 -6.75 -0.71 13.99
N PRO A 14 -7.77 -1.09 13.18
CA PRO A 14 -9.12 -1.24 13.68
C PRO A 14 -9.16 -2.11 14.95
N GLY A 15 -10.01 -1.75 15.90
CA GLY A 15 -10.15 -2.43 17.19
C GLY A 15 -9.04 -2.16 18.22
N TYR A 16 -8.02 -1.35 17.89
CA TYR A 16 -6.90 -1.09 18.81
C TYR A 16 -7.35 -0.41 20.12
N TYR A 17 -8.19 0.63 20.04
CA TYR A 17 -8.82 1.22 21.23
C TYR A 17 -10.16 0.56 21.50
N ARG A 18 -10.16 -0.41 22.42
CA ARG A 18 -11.35 -1.18 22.80
C ARG A 18 -11.81 -0.98 24.25
N ILE A 19 -10.90 -0.48 25.10
CA ILE A 19 -11.08 -0.46 26.55
C ILE A 19 -11.12 0.98 27.03
N LEU A 20 -12.20 1.35 27.70
CA LEU A 20 -12.30 2.60 28.45
C LEU A 20 -11.67 2.41 29.83
N PRO A 21 -10.61 3.15 30.19
CA PRO A 21 -10.02 3.08 31.53
C PRO A 21 -10.97 3.60 32.63
N VAL A 22 -11.86 4.52 32.26
CA VAL A 22 -12.89 5.10 33.13
C VAL A 22 -14.24 4.89 32.48
N ALA A 23 -15.16 4.24 33.19
CA ALA A 23 -16.52 4.04 32.71
C ALA A 23 -17.25 5.38 32.60
N VAL A 24 -17.92 5.59 31.47
CA VAL A 24 -18.80 6.74 31.22
C VAL A 24 -20.22 6.22 31.16
N ASP A 25 -21.10 6.79 31.98
CA ASP A 25 -22.48 6.32 32.07
C ASP A 25 -23.21 6.45 30.72
N GLY A 26 -23.90 5.38 30.31
CA GLY A 26 -24.56 5.30 29.00
C GLY A 26 -23.68 4.86 27.81
N ILE A 27 -22.37 4.65 27.98
CA ILE A 27 -21.50 4.11 26.92
C ILE A 27 -21.35 2.59 27.10
N SER A 28 -21.84 1.80 26.14
CA SER A 28 -21.75 0.33 26.17
C SER A 28 -20.45 -0.24 25.63
N HIS A 29 -19.81 0.44 24.67
CA HIS A 29 -18.58 0.01 24.01
C HIS A 29 -17.92 1.19 23.29
N VAL A 30 -16.60 1.14 23.13
CA VAL A 30 -15.79 2.02 22.28
C VAL A 30 -14.82 1.16 21.47
N ALA A 31 -14.77 1.37 20.16
CA ALA A 31 -13.79 0.77 19.25
C ALA A 31 -13.21 1.83 18.32
N SER A 32 -11.96 1.62 17.88
CA SER A 32 -11.52 2.13 16.57
C SER A 32 -12.24 1.31 15.49
N GLU A 33 -13.19 1.92 14.78
CA GLU A 33 -13.94 1.25 13.72
C GLU A 33 -13.06 0.88 12.51
N GLU A 34 -13.58 0.03 11.63
CA GLU A 34 -12.97 -0.14 10.31
C GLU A 34 -12.90 1.20 9.55
N ASN A 35 -11.84 1.39 8.78
CA ASN A 35 -11.58 2.61 8.01
C ASN A 35 -11.44 3.90 8.84
N TRP A 36 -11.23 3.80 10.16
CA TRP A 36 -11.03 4.98 11.02
C TRP A 36 -9.73 5.75 10.69
N LEU A 37 -8.70 5.04 10.22
CA LEU A 37 -7.42 5.60 9.78
C LEU A 37 -7.48 5.86 8.26
N THR A 38 -7.68 7.12 7.89
CA THR A 38 -7.81 7.50 6.47
C THR A 38 -6.47 7.64 5.74
N VAL A 39 -5.40 7.96 6.47
CA VAL A 39 -4.04 8.10 5.94
C VAL A 39 -3.07 7.51 6.98
N PRO A 40 -2.25 6.51 6.62
CA PRO A 40 -1.26 5.98 7.54
C PRO A 40 -0.09 6.96 7.67
N GLY A 41 0.53 6.98 8.84
CA GLY A 41 1.91 7.40 8.98
C GLY A 41 2.83 6.40 8.27
N ALA A 42 3.89 6.91 7.66
CA ALA A 42 5.03 6.13 7.17
C ALA A 42 6.28 6.64 7.89
N ASP A 43 7.27 5.77 8.06
CA ASP A 43 8.55 6.16 8.62
C ASP A 43 9.28 7.10 7.65
N GLU A 44 10.24 7.86 8.19
CA GLU A 44 11.11 8.70 7.35
C GLU A 44 11.93 7.79 6.42
N GLU A 45 11.99 8.14 5.14
CA GLU A 45 12.75 7.39 4.12
C GLU A 45 14.22 7.25 4.55
N SER A 46 14.72 6.02 4.58
CA SER A 46 16.13 5.74 4.86
C SER A 46 17.04 6.03 3.66
N ASP A 47 18.34 6.21 3.92
CA ASP A 47 19.34 6.41 2.85
C ASP A 47 19.39 5.25 1.84
N ASP A 48 19.08 4.03 2.28
CA ASP A 48 19.08 2.85 1.42
C ASP A 48 17.85 2.84 0.50
N GLU A 49 16.66 3.17 1.01
CA GLU A 49 15.44 3.35 0.23
C GLU A 49 15.59 4.52 -0.76
N LEU A 50 16.14 5.64 -0.30
CA LEU A 50 16.42 6.81 -1.13
C LEU A 50 17.37 6.46 -2.29
N ARG A 51 18.42 5.68 -2.01
CA ARG A 51 19.38 5.24 -3.03
C ARG A 51 18.71 4.39 -4.10
N GLU A 52 17.87 3.44 -3.69
CA GLU A 52 17.13 2.61 -4.63
C GLU A 52 16.12 3.41 -5.44
N ARG A 53 15.39 4.36 -4.83
CA ARG A 53 14.51 5.30 -5.55
C ARG A 53 15.27 6.15 -6.57
N CYS A 54 16.47 6.64 -6.22
CA CYS A 54 17.32 7.40 -7.12
C CYS A 54 17.82 6.55 -8.30
N ARG A 55 18.24 5.31 -8.06
CA ARG A 55 18.61 4.37 -9.14
C ARG A 55 17.43 4.11 -10.07
N ASN A 56 16.25 3.92 -9.48
CA ASN A 56 15.03 3.69 -10.22
C ASN A 56 14.65 4.90 -11.11
N GLN A 57 14.95 6.13 -10.67
CA GLN A 57 14.74 7.33 -11.48
C GLN A 57 15.54 7.37 -12.78
N PHE A 58 16.72 6.75 -12.83
CA PHE A 58 17.46 6.64 -14.09
C PHE A 58 16.82 5.64 -15.07
N ASN A 59 16.05 4.68 -14.57
CA ASN A 59 15.30 3.73 -15.41
C ASN A 59 14.02 4.34 -15.99
N LEU A 60 13.49 5.42 -15.38
CA LEU A 60 12.28 6.13 -15.81
C LEU A 60 12.44 6.84 -17.17
N VAL A 61 13.66 6.94 -17.71
CA VAL A 61 13.91 7.45 -19.07
C VAL A 61 13.36 6.48 -20.14
N GLY A 62 13.11 5.22 -19.79
CA GLY A 62 12.32 4.31 -20.62
C GLY A 62 10.83 4.51 -20.39
N ASN A 63 10.14 5.15 -21.34
CA ASN A 63 8.68 5.30 -21.33
C ASN A 63 7.98 3.97 -20.99
N TYR A 64 7.31 3.90 -19.83
CA TYR A 64 6.27 2.94 -19.40
C TYR A 64 6.43 1.44 -19.68
N HIS A 65 7.59 0.93 -20.07
CA HIS A 65 7.75 -0.46 -20.53
C HIS A 65 8.64 -1.32 -19.62
N THR A 66 8.99 -0.83 -18.43
CA THR A 66 9.80 -1.59 -17.48
C THR A 66 9.16 -1.59 -16.10
N ASP A 67 9.24 -2.72 -15.40
CA ASP A 67 8.80 -2.87 -14.01
C ASP A 67 9.27 -1.73 -13.11
N ALA A 68 10.46 -1.17 -13.38
CA ALA A 68 11.03 -0.02 -12.68
C ALA A 68 10.09 1.19 -12.66
N VAL A 69 9.44 1.50 -13.79
CA VAL A 69 8.53 2.64 -13.94
C VAL A 69 7.28 2.43 -13.08
N TYR A 70 6.59 1.29 -13.24
CA TYR A 70 5.41 0.95 -12.45
C TYR A 70 5.74 0.87 -10.96
N ARG A 71 6.87 0.26 -10.59
CA ARG A 71 7.32 0.16 -9.20
C ARG A 71 7.52 1.54 -8.56
N SER A 72 8.09 2.50 -9.30
CA SER A 72 8.25 3.88 -8.82
C SER A 72 6.91 4.56 -8.56
N MET A 73 5.98 4.41 -9.51
CA MET A 73 4.68 5.07 -9.48
C MET A 73 3.83 4.53 -8.34
N ILE A 74 3.76 3.19 -8.21
CA ILE A 74 3.06 2.51 -7.12
C ILE A 74 3.64 2.93 -5.76
N ALA A 75 4.96 2.90 -5.60
CA ALA A 75 5.64 3.29 -4.36
C ALA A 75 5.33 4.75 -3.96
N GLY A 76 5.34 5.67 -4.93
CA GLY A 76 5.04 7.08 -4.68
C GLY A 76 3.60 7.35 -4.24
N VAL A 77 2.62 6.61 -4.76
CA VAL A 77 1.20 6.77 -4.41
C VAL A 77 0.86 6.08 -3.09
N ALA A 78 1.36 4.86 -2.88
CA ALA A 78 1.06 4.07 -1.70
C ALA A 78 1.91 4.43 -0.47
N GLY A 79 2.97 5.24 -0.64
CA GLY A 79 3.97 5.46 0.42
C GLY A 79 4.67 4.16 0.82
N LEU A 80 4.75 3.22 -0.12
CA LEU A 80 5.25 1.87 0.10
C LEU A 80 6.68 1.76 -0.43
N SER A 81 7.57 1.09 0.32
CA SER A 81 8.89 0.77 -0.22
C SER A 81 8.78 -0.14 -1.45
N ILE A 82 9.69 0.07 -2.40
CA ILE A 82 9.69 -0.61 -3.70
C ILE A 82 9.88 -2.13 -3.60
N ASP A 83 10.45 -2.62 -2.49
CA ASP A 83 10.70 -4.04 -2.19
C ASP A 83 9.44 -4.81 -1.80
N ARG A 84 8.37 -4.09 -1.45
CA ARG A 84 7.05 -4.65 -1.10
C ARG A 84 6.11 -4.76 -2.30
N ILE A 85 6.61 -4.57 -3.52
CA ILE A 85 5.83 -4.62 -4.77
C ILE A 85 6.29 -5.83 -5.59
N PHE A 86 5.38 -6.71 -5.95
CA PHE A 86 5.72 -7.94 -6.69
C PHE A 86 4.91 -8.02 -7.97
N PHE A 87 5.58 -8.13 -9.12
CA PHE A 87 4.89 -8.23 -10.40
C PHE A 87 4.65 -9.70 -10.78
N GLU A 88 3.47 -9.94 -11.34
CA GLU A 88 3.13 -11.17 -12.05
C GLU A 88 2.98 -10.84 -13.54
N HIS A 89 3.83 -11.47 -14.34
CA HIS A 89 3.93 -11.30 -15.80
C HIS A 89 3.24 -12.46 -16.54
N GLU A 90 3.45 -12.53 -17.86
CA GLU A 90 2.91 -13.59 -18.74
C GLU A 90 1.39 -13.52 -18.93
N ALA A 91 0.85 -12.31 -19.07
CA ALA A 91 -0.55 -12.09 -19.47
C ALA A 91 -1.58 -12.78 -18.56
N PRO A 92 -1.54 -12.59 -17.22
CA PRO A 92 -2.36 -13.32 -16.24
C PRO A 92 -3.87 -13.14 -16.45
N ARG A 93 -4.29 -12.05 -17.11
CA ARG A 93 -5.68 -11.73 -17.44
C ARG A 93 -5.93 -11.65 -18.95
N GLY A 94 -4.98 -12.10 -19.78
CA GLY A 94 -5.00 -12.00 -21.24
C GLY A 94 -3.89 -11.10 -21.80
N PRO A 95 -3.73 -11.04 -23.13
CA PRO A 95 -2.66 -10.28 -23.77
C PRO A 95 -2.62 -8.81 -23.34
N GLY A 96 -1.42 -8.29 -23.03
CA GLY A 96 -1.22 -6.91 -22.56
C GLY A 96 -1.44 -6.69 -21.06
N THR A 97 -1.77 -7.75 -20.31
CA THR A 97 -2.03 -7.63 -18.87
C THR A 97 -0.80 -7.92 -18.03
N ALA A 98 -0.69 -7.23 -16.90
CA ALA A 98 0.23 -7.53 -15.81
C ALA A 98 -0.49 -7.28 -14.47
N ASN A 99 -0.07 -7.99 -13.42
CA ASN A 99 -0.55 -7.75 -12.07
C ASN A 99 0.59 -7.28 -11.17
N ALA A 100 0.29 -6.45 -10.17
CA ALA A 100 1.20 -6.09 -9.11
C ALA A 100 0.59 -6.39 -7.74
N TYR A 101 1.29 -7.16 -6.91
CA TYR A 101 0.87 -7.50 -5.56
C TYR A 101 1.60 -6.62 -4.55
N LEU A 102 0.83 -5.93 -3.74
CA LEU A 102 1.32 -4.98 -2.74
C LEU A 102 1.33 -5.66 -1.37
N LEU A 103 2.53 -5.84 -0.81
CA LEU A 103 2.71 -6.34 0.54
C LEU A 103 2.54 -5.19 1.54
N LEU A 104 1.40 -5.17 2.24
CA LEU A 104 1.11 -4.19 3.28
C LEU A 104 1.36 -4.80 4.67
N ASP A 105 1.58 -3.95 5.67
CA ASP A 105 1.74 -4.42 7.05
C ASP A 105 0.43 -5.02 7.59
N SER A 106 0.57 -6.04 8.45
CA SER A 106 -0.57 -6.76 9.02
C SER A 106 -1.52 -5.82 9.77
N GLY A 107 -2.83 -5.94 9.52
CA GLY A 107 -3.85 -5.11 10.17
C GLY A 107 -4.14 -3.76 9.49
N VAL A 108 -3.48 -3.47 8.36
CA VAL A 108 -3.81 -2.34 7.49
C VAL A 108 -4.87 -2.75 6.47
N ALA A 109 -5.95 -1.98 6.36
CA ALA A 109 -6.94 -2.18 5.31
C ALA A 109 -6.31 -1.91 3.95
N SER A 110 -6.22 -2.94 3.09
CA SER A 110 -5.50 -2.86 1.83
C SER A 110 -6.27 -2.19 0.70
N ALA A 111 -7.61 -2.26 0.73
CA ALA A 111 -8.47 -1.78 -0.35
C ALA A 111 -8.25 -0.29 -0.70
N PRO A 112 -8.21 0.67 0.25
CA PRO A 112 -8.02 2.08 -0.08
C PRO A 112 -6.71 2.38 -0.84
N PHE A 113 -5.63 1.65 -0.51
CA PHE A 113 -4.34 1.82 -1.18
C PHE A 113 -4.36 1.22 -2.58
N VAL A 114 -4.89 0.01 -2.70
CA VAL A 114 -5.02 -0.68 -3.99
C VAL A 114 -5.88 0.15 -4.94
N ASP A 115 -6.98 0.72 -4.45
CA ASP A 115 -7.87 1.58 -5.23
C ASP A 115 -7.18 2.89 -5.65
N ALA A 116 -6.47 3.55 -4.73
CA ALA A 116 -5.73 4.78 -5.04
C ALA A 116 -4.64 4.55 -6.11
N VAL A 117 -3.91 3.44 -6.01
CA VAL A 117 -2.87 3.08 -6.98
C VAL A 117 -3.48 2.72 -8.33
N ASN A 118 -4.57 1.94 -8.35
CA ASN A 118 -5.26 1.59 -9.59
C ASN A 118 -5.88 2.80 -10.27
N ASP A 119 -6.45 3.75 -9.52
CA ASP A 119 -6.94 5.02 -10.07
C ASP A 119 -5.79 5.83 -10.70
N TYR A 120 -4.68 5.96 -9.98
CA TYR A 120 -3.50 6.68 -10.47
C TYR A 120 -2.97 6.07 -11.77
N ILE A 121 -2.90 4.74 -11.86
CA ILE A 121 -2.34 4.09 -13.04
C ILE A 121 -3.36 4.06 -14.18
N ASN A 122 -4.56 3.54 -13.96
CA ASN A 122 -5.52 3.26 -15.03
C ASN A 122 -6.42 4.45 -15.37
N THR A 123 -6.93 5.18 -14.38
CA THR A 123 -7.84 6.31 -14.63
C THR A 123 -7.09 7.56 -15.06
N GLN A 124 -5.93 7.84 -14.44
CA GLN A 124 -5.15 9.05 -14.72
C GLN A 124 -4.15 8.88 -15.87
N GLY A 125 -4.07 7.69 -16.47
CA GLY A 125 -3.32 7.45 -17.71
C GLY A 125 -1.82 7.22 -17.55
N HIS A 126 -1.37 6.75 -16.38
CA HIS A 126 0.05 6.45 -16.11
C HIS A 126 0.41 5.01 -16.49
N HIS A 127 0.05 4.59 -17.71
CA HIS A 127 0.31 3.28 -18.26
C HIS A 127 0.57 3.35 -19.77
N GLY A 128 1.17 2.31 -20.34
CA GLY A 128 1.30 2.17 -21.79
C GLY A 128 -0.05 2.00 -22.48
N HIS A 129 -0.19 2.47 -23.73
CA HIS A 129 -1.46 2.43 -24.47
C HIS A 129 -2.11 1.05 -24.59
N GLY A 130 -1.31 -0.02 -24.59
CA GLY A 130 -1.77 -1.41 -24.66
C GLY A 130 -1.63 -2.18 -23.34
N ASP A 131 -1.22 -1.49 -22.27
CA ASP A 131 -0.96 -2.10 -20.98
C ASP A 131 -2.23 -2.05 -20.13
N ASP A 132 -2.58 -3.19 -19.56
CA ASP A 132 -3.56 -3.33 -18.49
C ASP A 132 -2.82 -3.79 -17.24
N MET A 133 -2.39 -2.82 -16.43
CA MET A 133 -1.76 -3.08 -15.14
C MET A 133 -2.85 -3.03 -14.07
N GLN A 134 -2.92 -4.07 -13.22
CA GLN A 134 -3.82 -4.07 -12.07
C GLN A 134 -3.06 -4.41 -10.78
N CYS A 135 -3.22 -3.56 -9.77
CA CYS A 135 -2.72 -3.80 -8.42
C CYS A 135 -3.71 -4.60 -7.58
N TYR A 136 -3.19 -5.47 -6.73
CA TYR A 136 -3.90 -6.27 -5.74
C TYR A 136 -3.16 -6.25 -4.40
N ALA A 137 -3.88 -6.51 -3.31
CA ALA A 137 -3.23 -6.83 -2.04
C ALA A 137 -2.51 -8.17 -2.15
N MET A 138 -1.34 -8.31 -1.51
CA MET A 138 -0.68 -9.60 -1.40
C MET A 138 -1.59 -10.58 -0.64
N PRO A 139 -1.88 -11.78 -1.19
CA PRO A 139 -2.75 -12.75 -0.53
C PRO A 139 -2.17 -13.18 0.83
N GLU A 140 -3.00 -13.20 1.85
CA GLU A 140 -2.62 -13.71 3.16
C GLU A 140 -2.57 -15.25 3.15
N THR A 141 -1.67 -15.81 3.96
CA THR A 141 -1.59 -17.25 4.22
C THR A 141 -1.83 -17.51 5.70
N LEU A 142 -2.67 -18.50 6.00
CA LEU A 142 -2.95 -18.92 7.38
C LEU A 142 -2.10 -20.15 7.71
N HIS A 143 -1.34 -20.06 8.79
CA HIS A 143 -0.50 -21.15 9.29
C HIS A 143 -0.90 -21.49 10.73
N ASP A 144 -1.06 -22.79 11.01
CA ASP A 144 -1.31 -23.28 12.36
C ASP A 144 -0.01 -23.25 13.17
N LEU A 145 -0.04 -22.58 14.33
CA LEU A 145 1.11 -22.47 15.22
C LEU A 145 1.04 -23.64 16.20
N ALA A 146 1.45 -24.82 15.73
CA ALA A 146 1.52 -26.04 16.54
C ALA A 146 2.54 -25.95 17.69
#